data_AF-A0A960XWK9-F1
#
_entry.id   AF-A0A960XWK9-F1
#
_cell.length_a   1.000
_cell.length_b   1.000
_cell.length_c   1.000
_cell.angle_alpha   90.00
_cell.angle_beta   90.00
_cell.angle_gamma   90.00
#
_symmetry.space_group_name_H-M   'P 1'
#
loop_
_entity.id
_entity.type
_entity.pdbx_description
1 polymer ?
#
loop_
_entity_poly.entity_id
_entity_poly.type
_entity_poly.pdbx_seq_one_letter_code
_entity_poly.pdbx_strand_id
1 'polypeptide(L)'
;MPWNRRIQAGRARSPSILTFLVLLLLLLSSSNCATYWKHRQKDTADVFSAGYQQESYGLSLRFGPAKAGLHYKSDNGLDAGYRQGYVDRFRTQSFVLLVLGSDILEGPVGPEDSDPSRISPEKESEPQSGDPEEIRDTGAPYDSNDRGDTTVDTDRSGEQLSPQQRKQAEAQMQKLLKMDLEEIKQLPQFKSLDPEQQKKFLEQLEKLKKQSESNQETKKALPAAALSEMALRKKTYRARSPLGTSVPFRQKNPLLKPGKNKSVSEGFAPASYLTTIEVKGGLFGGIYFAFHLGEFVDLLVGFAGFDPMNDDGVHSSGLTEEQLSRLTPAEREILDRLSPEQRQQFLNLSPEERERLLRRLENSPRGNGPGP
;
A
#
# COMPACT_ATOMS: atom_id res chain seq x y z
N MET A 1 -23.98 0.60 -89.88
CA MET A 1 -23.78 0.87 -88.44
C MET A 1 -22.82 -0.17 -87.85
N PRO A 2 -21.56 0.16 -87.54
CA PRO A 2 -20.71 -0.69 -86.71
C PRO A 2 -20.57 -0.11 -85.30
N TRP A 3 -20.93 -0.90 -84.30
CA TRP A 3 -20.77 -0.60 -82.88
C TRP A 3 -19.30 -0.70 -82.48
N ASN A 4 -18.69 0.45 -82.23
CA ASN A 4 -17.29 0.57 -81.82
C ASN A 4 -17.18 0.46 -80.29
N ARG A 5 -17.17 -0.76 -79.73
CA ARG A 5 -16.90 -0.99 -78.30
C ARG A 5 -15.40 -0.83 -78.03
N ARG A 6 -14.96 0.39 -77.71
CA ARG A 6 -13.67 0.62 -77.04
C ARG A 6 -13.75 0.07 -75.63
N ILE A 7 -13.16 -1.11 -75.43
CA ILE A 7 -12.83 -1.63 -74.10
C ILE A 7 -11.74 -0.71 -73.55
N GLN A 8 -12.11 0.23 -72.69
CA GLN A 8 -11.13 0.95 -71.87
C GLN A 8 -10.56 -0.05 -70.87
N ALA A 9 -9.38 -0.58 -71.19
CA ALA A 9 -8.57 -1.32 -70.23
C ALA A 9 -8.17 -0.34 -69.10
N GLY A 10 -8.95 -0.34 -68.03
CA GLY A 10 -8.64 0.42 -66.83
C GLY A 10 -7.29 -0.07 -66.30
N ARG A 11 -6.27 0.81 -66.34
CA ARG A 11 -5.00 0.58 -65.63
C ARG A 11 -5.33 0.41 -64.15
N ALA A 12 -5.34 -0.83 -63.68
CA ALA A 12 -5.31 -1.12 -62.26
C ALA A 12 -4.10 -0.40 -61.68
N ARG A 13 -4.35 0.65 -60.89
CA ARG A 13 -3.28 1.32 -60.14
C ARG A 13 -2.77 0.28 -59.16
N SER A 14 -1.53 -0.16 -59.35
CA SER A 14 -0.86 -1.01 -58.39
C SER A 14 -0.96 -0.35 -57.02
N PRO A 15 -1.35 -1.08 -55.97
CA PRO A 15 -1.34 -0.52 -54.62
C PRO A 15 0.06 0.01 -54.35
N SER A 16 0.13 1.25 -53.87
CA SER A 16 1.41 1.86 -53.54
C SER A 16 2.10 1.00 -52.47
N ILE A 17 3.43 0.90 -52.52
CA ILE A 17 4.24 0.18 -51.51
C ILE A 17 3.87 0.63 -50.09
N LEU A 18 3.52 1.92 -49.93
CA LEU A 18 3.03 2.49 -48.68
C LEU A 18 1.75 1.80 -48.17
N THR A 19 0.78 1.54 -49.06
CA THR A 19 -0.47 0.84 -48.70
C THR A 19 -0.18 -0.58 -48.22
N PHE A 20 0.76 -1.27 -48.87
CA PHE A 20 1.16 -2.62 -48.47
C PHE A 20 1.88 -2.63 -47.11
N LEU A 21 2.77 -1.67 -46.86
CA LEU A 21 3.44 -1.50 -45.57
C LEU A 21 2.45 -1.19 -44.44
N VAL A 22 1.46 -0.32 -44.68
CA VAL A 22 0.40 -0.02 -43.69
C VAL A 22 -0.45 -1.25 -43.40
N LEU A 23 -0.85 -2.00 -44.42
CA LEU A 23 -1.61 -3.25 -44.25
C LEU A 23 -0.80 -4.32 -43.52
N LEU A 24 0.50 -4.45 -43.81
CA LEU A 24 1.39 -5.38 -43.13
C LEU A 24 1.59 -5.01 -41.66
N LEU A 25 1.74 -3.72 -41.35
CA LEU A 25 1.75 -3.22 -39.97
C LEU A 25 0.43 -3.55 -39.26
N LEU A 26 -0.72 -3.29 -39.88
CA LEU A 26 -2.04 -3.62 -39.31
C LEU A 26 -2.21 -5.14 -39.09
N LEU A 27 -1.70 -5.98 -40.00
CA LEU A 27 -1.74 -7.45 -39.88
C LEU A 27 -0.81 -7.97 -38.77
N LEU A 28 0.39 -7.40 -38.63
CA LEU A 28 1.32 -7.74 -37.55
C LEU A 28 0.79 -7.29 -36.18
N SER A 29 0.07 -6.16 -36.12
CA SER A 29 -0.67 -5.76 -34.92
C SER A 29 -1.81 -6.73 -34.58
N SER A 30 -2.31 -7.51 -35.56
CA SER A 30 -3.45 -8.40 -35.35
C SER A 30 -3.11 -9.79 -34.78
N SER A 31 -1.86 -10.26 -34.91
CA SER A 31 -1.46 -11.62 -34.53
C SER A 31 -1.17 -11.80 -33.03
N ASN A 32 -0.90 -10.72 -32.29
CA ASN A 32 -0.77 -10.70 -30.82
C ASN A 32 -1.92 -9.94 -30.14
N CYS A 33 -3.05 -9.79 -30.83
CA CYS A 33 -4.19 -8.97 -30.40
C CYS A 33 -4.63 -9.21 -28.96
N ALA A 34 -4.77 -10.46 -28.51
CA ALA A 34 -5.44 -10.73 -27.24
C ALA A 34 -4.65 -10.20 -26.02
N THR A 35 -3.33 -10.42 -25.99
CA THR A 35 -2.46 -9.90 -24.92
C THR A 35 -2.26 -8.41 -25.07
N TYR A 36 -1.95 -7.95 -26.28
CA TYR A 36 -1.74 -6.54 -26.58
C TYR A 36 -2.96 -5.67 -26.19
N TRP A 37 -4.17 -6.05 -26.62
CA TRP A 37 -5.38 -5.31 -26.27
C TRP A 37 -5.69 -5.35 -24.77
N LYS A 38 -5.36 -6.45 -24.09
CA LYS A 38 -5.51 -6.55 -22.64
C LYS A 38 -4.58 -5.58 -21.90
N HIS A 39 -3.34 -5.45 -22.35
CA HIS A 39 -2.40 -4.45 -21.84
C HIS A 39 -2.93 -3.03 -22.07
N ARG A 40 -3.30 -2.68 -23.30
CA ARG A 40 -3.82 -1.34 -23.61
C ARG A 40 -5.13 -1.01 -22.89
N GLN A 41 -5.99 -2.00 -22.68
CA GLN A 41 -7.20 -1.85 -21.86
C GLN A 41 -6.84 -1.52 -20.40
N LYS A 42 -5.81 -2.17 -19.85
CA LYS A 42 -5.29 -1.89 -18.51
C LYS A 42 -4.67 -0.49 -18.44
N ASP A 43 -3.90 -0.07 -19.43
CA ASP A 43 -3.27 1.27 -19.39
C ASP A 43 -4.34 2.37 -19.49
N THR A 44 -5.35 2.15 -20.34
CA THR A 44 -6.52 3.05 -20.43
C THR A 44 -7.20 3.21 -19.07
N ALA A 45 -7.24 2.14 -18.28
CA ALA A 45 -7.80 2.13 -16.94
C ALA A 45 -6.93 2.93 -15.93
N ASP A 46 -5.62 2.97 -16.16
CA ASP A 46 -4.67 3.68 -15.31
C ASP A 46 -4.58 5.19 -15.63
N VAL A 47 -5.08 5.65 -16.78
CA VAL A 47 -5.05 7.07 -17.21
C VAL A 47 -5.87 7.98 -16.30
N PHE A 48 -7.03 7.53 -15.84
CA PHE A 48 -7.96 8.36 -15.09
C PHE A 48 -8.17 7.83 -13.67
N SER A 49 -8.33 8.75 -12.72
CA SER A 49 -8.84 8.44 -11.39
C SER A 49 -9.95 9.43 -11.03
N ALA A 50 -11.00 8.94 -10.39
CA ALA A 50 -12.08 9.76 -9.91
C ALA A 50 -12.72 9.13 -8.68
N GLY A 51 -13.11 9.92 -7.71
CA GLY A 51 -13.77 9.38 -6.54
C GLY A 51 -14.33 10.42 -5.60
N TYR A 52 -15.01 9.91 -4.59
CA TYR A 52 -15.55 10.66 -3.47
C TYR A 52 -14.58 10.58 -2.29
N GLN A 53 -14.46 11.67 -1.54
CA GLN A 53 -13.62 11.81 -0.37
C GLN A 53 -14.46 12.23 0.83
N GLN A 54 -14.37 11.50 1.93
CA GLN A 54 -14.96 11.93 3.21
C GLN A 54 -14.03 12.90 3.94
N GLU A 55 -14.63 13.81 4.71
CA GLU A 55 -13.92 14.78 5.56
C GLU A 55 -12.89 15.62 4.78
N SER A 56 -13.31 16.10 3.62
CA SER A 56 -12.48 16.85 2.66
C SER A 56 -13.01 18.27 2.53
N TYR A 57 -12.14 19.24 2.80
CA TYR A 57 -12.45 20.66 2.90
C TYR A 57 -11.53 21.50 2.02
N GLY A 58 -12.11 22.44 1.27
CA GLY A 58 -11.39 23.37 0.43
C GLY A 58 -11.14 22.84 -0.99
N LEU A 59 -10.16 23.42 -1.68
CA LEU A 59 -9.83 23.18 -3.07
C LEU A 59 -8.32 23.09 -3.25
N SER A 60 -7.85 22.05 -3.94
CA SER A 60 -6.46 21.96 -4.39
C SER A 60 -6.34 21.52 -5.84
N LEU A 61 -5.30 22.06 -6.48
CA LEU A 61 -4.84 21.72 -7.80
C LEU A 61 -3.44 21.16 -7.70
N ARG A 62 -3.15 20.17 -8.51
CA ARG A 62 -1.88 19.48 -8.53
C ARG A 62 -1.41 19.26 -9.95
N PHE A 63 -0.14 19.54 -10.19
CA PHE A 63 0.56 19.31 -11.44
C PHE A 63 1.89 18.61 -11.13
N GLY A 64 1.88 17.28 -11.21
CA GLY A 64 3.02 16.44 -10.90
C GLY A 64 3.41 16.52 -9.42
N PRO A 65 4.66 16.90 -9.09
CA PRO A 65 5.09 17.11 -7.71
C PRO A 65 4.59 18.43 -7.11
N ALA A 66 4.16 19.40 -7.95
CA ALA A 66 3.70 20.70 -7.48
C ALA A 66 2.22 20.63 -7.11
N LYS A 67 1.86 21.27 -5.99
CA LYS A 67 0.48 21.42 -5.50
C LYS A 67 0.24 22.86 -5.13
N ALA A 68 -0.98 23.32 -5.37
CA ALA A 68 -1.41 24.60 -4.90
C ALA A 68 -2.89 24.61 -4.48
N GLY A 69 -3.22 25.42 -3.48
CA GLY A 69 -4.59 25.62 -3.02
C GLY A 69 -4.73 25.73 -1.51
N LEU A 70 -5.97 25.60 -1.04
CA LEU A 70 -6.35 25.56 0.36
C LEU A 70 -7.17 24.30 0.53
N HIS A 71 -6.55 23.20 0.93
CA HIS A 71 -7.21 21.91 1.04
C HIS A 71 -6.78 21.17 2.29
N TYR A 72 -7.73 20.62 3.01
CA TYR A 72 -7.50 19.77 4.16
C TYR A 72 -8.38 18.54 4.06
N LYS A 73 -7.76 17.38 4.24
CA LYS A 73 -8.44 16.12 4.40
C LYS A 73 -7.93 15.42 5.66
N SER A 74 -8.89 15.04 6.50
CA SER A 74 -8.68 14.26 7.73
C SER A 74 -8.06 12.89 7.45
N ASP A 75 -7.30 12.38 8.42
CA ASP A 75 -6.71 11.03 8.40
C ASP A 75 -7.76 9.91 8.56
N ASN A 76 -8.89 10.21 9.20
CA ASN A 76 -10.03 9.31 9.35
C ASN A 76 -10.91 9.25 8.09
N GLY A 77 -10.75 10.19 7.15
CA GLY A 77 -11.54 10.28 5.93
C GLY A 77 -11.28 9.14 4.95
N LEU A 78 -12.32 8.36 4.65
CA LEU A 78 -12.29 7.33 3.61
C LEU A 78 -12.53 7.96 2.24
N ASP A 79 -11.75 7.51 1.26
CA ASP A 79 -12.03 7.70 -0.16
C ASP A 79 -12.72 6.47 -0.71
N ALA A 80 -13.69 6.68 -1.60
CA ALA A 80 -14.29 5.62 -2.38
C ALA A 80 -14.31 6.05 -3.84
N GLY A 81 -13.75 5.24 -4.73
CA GLY A 81 -13.75 5.58 -6.13
C GLY A 81 -12.84 4.73 -6.98
N TYR A 82 -12.68 5.20 -8.21
CA TYR A 82 -11.82 4.62 -9.20
C TYR A 82 -10.43 5.26 -9.17
N ARG A 83 -9.39 4.45 -9.00
CA ARG A 83 -8.01 4.93 -8.96
C ARG A 83 -7.07 3.92 -9.64
N GLN A 84 -6.36 4.38 -10.67
CA GLN A 84 -5.35 3.57 -11.39
C GLN A 84 -5.85 2.16 -11.74
N GLY A 85 -7.02 2.08 -12.39
CA GLY A 85 -7.61 0.80 -12.79
C GLY A 85 -8.43 0.07 -11.70
N TYR A 86 -8.48 0.57 -10.47
CA TYR A 86 -9.16 -0.10 -9.35
C TYR A 86 -10.35 0.68 -8.83
N VAL A 87 -11.49 -0.01 -8.64
CA VAL A 87 -12.62 0.52 -7.86
C VAL A 87 -12.50 -0.03 -6.45
N ASP A 88 -12.11 0.80 -5.49
CA ASP A 88 -11.94 0.36 -4.11
C ASP A 88 -12.11 1.53 -3.11
N ARG A 89 -11.95 1.21 -1.82
CA ARG A 89 -11.87 2.16 -0.73
C ARG A 89 -10.42 2.39 -0.32
N PHE A 90 -10.07 3.66 -0.15
CA PHE A 90 -8.71 4.08 0.19
C PHE A 90 -8.76 4.98 1.42
N ARG A 91 -7.69 4.96 2.23
CA ARG A 91 -7.51 5.95 3.29
C ARG A 91 -6.49 6.96 2.78
N THR A 92 -6.90 8.21 2.68
CA THR A 92 -5.98 9.28 2.25
C THR A 92 -6.01 10.44 3.21
N GLN A 93 -4.83 10.99 3.46
CA GLN A 93 -4.65 12.22 4.21
C GLN A 93 -4.00 13.22 3.27
N SER A 94 -4.54 14.45 3.21
CA SER A 94 -3.91 15.50 2.41
C SER A 94 -4.04 16.85 3.08
N PHE A 95 -2.97 17.62 3.01
CA PHE A 95 -2.95 19.00 3.46
C PHE A 95 -2.27 19.83 2.38
N VAL A 96 -2.89 20.95 2.00
CA VAL A 96 -2.35 21.93 1.05
C VAL A 96 -2.66 23.33 1.56
N LEU A 97 -1.62 24.12 1.76
CA LEU A 97 -1.68 25.54 2.10
C LEU A 97 -0.81 26.33 1.12
N LEU A 98 -1.45 27.11 0.26
CA LEU A 98 -0.85 27.87 -0.83
C LEU A 98 -0.08 27.01 -1.81
N VAL A 99 1.20 26.73 -1.56
CA VAL A 99 2.09 25.88 -2.37
C VAL A 99 2.74 24.75 -1.56
N LEU A 100 2.51 24.74 -0.25
CA LEU A 100 3.00 23.73 0.65
C LEU A 100 1.95 22.64 0.76
N GLY A 101 2.29 21.39 0.44
CA GLY A 101 1.33 20.31 0.63
C GLY A 101 1.96 18.94 0.81
N SER A 102 1.26 18.08 1.53
CA SER A 102 1.64 16.69 1.80
C SER A 102 0.46 15.78 1.56
N ASP A 103 0.69 14.63 0.94
CA ASP A 103 -0.31 13.58 0.81
C ASP A 103 0.24 12.25 1.33
N ILE A 104 -0.65 11.50 1.96
CA ILE A 104 -0.46 10.11 2.33
C ILE A 104 -1.60 9.33 1.68
N LEU A 105 -1.26 8.29 0.92
CA LEU A 105 -2.19 7.36 0.32
C LEU A 105 -1.94 5.97 0.93
N GLU A 106 -2.93 5.46 1.63
CA GLU A 106 -2.98 4.11 2.16
C GLU A 106 -4.13 3.35 1.49
N GLY A 107 -3.85 2.14 1.03
CA GLY A 107 -4.91 1.27 0.58
C GLY A 107 -4.46 0.15 -0.36
N PRO A 108 -5.45 -0.63 -0.83
CA PRO A 108 -6.86 -0.54 -0.45
C PRO A 108 -7.15 -1.02 0.97
N VAL A 109 -8.23 -0.49 1.53
CA VAL A 109 -8.65 -0.73 2.92
C VAL A 109 -9.55 -1.95 2.94
N GLY A 110 -9.21 -2.94 3.77
CA GLY A 110 -9.98 -4.18 3.86
C GLY A 110 -11.42 -3.94 4.35
N PRO A 111 -12.36 -4.86 4.08
CA PRO A 111 -13.75 -4.72 4.52
C PRO A 111 -13.88 -4.60 6.05
N GLU A 112 -12.97 -5.20 6.82
CA GLU A 112 -12.96 -5.10 8.29
C GLU A 112 -12.65 -3.69 8.81
N ASP A 113 -11.85 -2.93 8.08
CA ASP A 113 -11.45 -1.56 8.42
C ASP A 113 -12.47 -0.51 7.92
N SER A 114 -13.50 -0.98 7.21
CA SER A 114 -14.51 -0.13 6.59
C SER A 114 -15.71 0.17 7.49
N ASP A 115 -15.74 -0.39 8.70
CA ASP A 115 -16.74 -0.07 9.72
C ASP A 115 -16.29 1.17 10.52
N PRO A 116 -16.88 2.35 10.28
CA PRO A 116 -16.50 3.57 10.97
C PRO A 116 -16.76 3.49 12.48
N SER A 117 -17.60 2.55 12.94
CA SER A 117 -17.87 2.36 14.36
C SER A 117 -16.73 1.66 15.12
N ARG A 118 -15.82 0.98 14.40
CA ARG A 118 -14.71 0.22 14.99
C ARG A 118 -13.42 1.03 15.11
N ILE A 119 -13.36 2.20 14.47
CA ILE A 119 -12.32 3.21 14.72
C ILE A 119 -12.68 3.89 16.06
N SER A 120 -12.53 3.13 17.15
CA SER A 120 -12.50 3.77 18.46
C SER A 120 -11.34 4.76 18.43
N PRO A 121 -11.55 6.03 18.83
CA PRO A 121 -10.44 6.96 18.99
C PRO A 121 -9.43 6.25 19.89
N GLU A 122 -8.27 5.95 19.34
CA GLU A 122 -7.16 5.38 20.09
C GLU A 122 -6.98 6.34 21.27
N LYS A 123 -7.37 5.85 22.44
CA LYS A 123 -7.62 6.62 23.65
C LYS A 123 -6.43 7.55 23.86
N GLU A 124 -6.55 8.81 23.45
CA GLU A 124 -5.68 9.86 23.94
C GLU A 124 -5.91 9.84 25.44
N SER A 125 -4.88 9.39 26.15
CA SER A 125 -4.83 9.50 27.59
C SER A 125 -4.85 10.99 27.91
N GLU A 126 -6.06 11.54 28.06
CA GLU A 126 -6.25 12.82 28.71
C GLU A 126 -5.56 12.75 30.08
N PRO A 127 -4.81 13.77 30.47
CA PRO A 127 -4.34 13.90 31.84
C PRO A 127 -5.59 14.00 32.72
N GLN A 128 -5.67 13.16 33.75
CA GLN A 128 -6.67 13.29 34.81
C GLN A 128 -6.62 14.73 35.33
N SER A 129 -7.60 15.55 34.96
CA SER A 129 -7.91 16.79 35.64
C SER A 129 -8.38 16.42 37.03
N GLY A 130 -7.50 16.61 38.03
CA GLY A 130 -7.93 16.61 39.42
C GLY A 130 -8.99 17.69 39.62
N ASP A 131 -10.03 17.32 40.36
CA ASP A 131 -11.08 18.22 40.83
C ASP A 131 -10.48 19.46 41.50
N PRO A 132 -10.93 20.69 41.18
CA PRO A 132 -10.66 21.83 42.03
C PRO A 132 -11.58 21.75 43.24
N GLU A 133 -11.00 21.37 44.37
CA GLU A 133 -11.60 21.50 45.69
C GLU A 133 -11.95 22.97 45.95
N GLU A 134 -13.19 23.18 46.37
CA GLU A 134 -13.78 24.45 46.76
C GLU A 134 -13.10 24.99 48.02
N ILE A 135 -12.25 26.01 47.88
CA ILE A 135 -11.76 26.81 49.02
C ILE A 135 -12.27 28.23 48.87
N ARG A 136 -13.36 28.52 49.60
CA ARG A 136 -13.63 29.86 50.12
C ARG A 136 -12.51 30.19 51.10
N ASP A 137 -11.82 31.31 50.91
CA ASP A 137 -11.46 32.08 52.10
C ASP A 137 -11.43 33.60 51.89
N THR A 138 -12.03 34.22 52.88
CA THR A 138 -12.12 35.63 53.18
C THR A 138 -10.93 36.03 54.04
N GLY A 139 -10.09 36.92 53.52
CA GLY A 139 -9.41 38.00 54.26
C GLY A 139 -8.49 37.66 55.43
N ALA A 140 -7.20 37.99 55.26
CA ALA A 140 -6.47 39.02 56.03
C ALA A 140 -4.96 38.88 55.79
N PRO A 141 -4.17 39.98 55.87
CA PRO A 141 -2.73 39.93 55.65
C PRO A 141 -2.00 39.69 56.98
N TYR A 142 -1.07 38.74 57.01
CA TYR A 142 0.00 38.76 57.99
C TYR A 142 1.34 38.33 57.41
N ASP A 143 2.33 39.00 57.98
CA ASP A 143 3.71 39.14 57.62
C ASP A 143 4.59 38.00 58.17
N SER A 144 5.79 37.91 57.62
CA SER A 144 7.03 37.35 58.19
C SER A 144 7.29 35.83 58.22
N ASN A 145 8.34 35.49 57.45
CA ASN A 145 9.55 34.73 57.81
C ASN A 145 9.48 33.27 58.33
N ASP A 146 10.25 32.45 57.62
CA ASP A 146 11.24 31.48 58.14
C ASP A 146 10.74 30.13 58.68
N ARG A 147 10.82 29.09 57.82
CA ARG A 147 11.59 27.86 58.11
C ARG A 147 11.47 26.85 56.98
N GLY A 148 12.61 26.25 56.63
CA GLY A 148 12.74 25.28 55.55
C GLY A 148 11.88 24.03 55.74
N ASP A 149 11.32 23.59 54.62
CA ASP A 149 10.80 22.25 54.46
C ASP A 149 11.25 21.73 53.09
N THR A 150 11.98 20.63 53.11
CA THR A 150 12.48 19.91 51.94
C THR A 150 11.34 19.12 51.32
N THR A 151 10.63 19.73 50.37
CA THR A 151 9.76 19.00 49.46
C THR A 151 10.62 18.26 48.43
N VAL A 152 10.64 16.93 48.54
CA VAL A 152 11.18 16.03 47.52
C VAL A 152 10.24 16.07 46.32
N ASP A 153 10.57 16.93 45.36
CA ASP A 153 9.96 16.93 44.03
C ASP A 153 10.24 15.56 43.38
N THR A 154 9.21 14.71 43.36
CA THR A 154 9.26 13.46 42.61
C THR A 154 8.97 13.79 41.15
N ASP A 155 9.97 14.36 40.48
CA ASP A 155 9.98 14.58 39.05
C ASP A 155 9.80 13.23 38.33
N ARG A 156 8.59 13.01 37.79
CA ARG A 156 8.30 11.95 36.83
C ARG A 156 8.97 12.28 35.50
N SER A 157 10.29 12.22 35.46
CA SER A 157 11.03 12.05 34.21
C SER A 157 10.76 10.64 33.70
N GLY A 158 9.75 10.48 32.84
CA GLY A 158 9.59 9.27 32.06
C GLY A 158 10.80 9.09 31.15
N GLU A 159 11.85 8.45 31.65
CA GLU A 159 13.04 8.12 30.87
C GLU A 159 12.60 7.35 29.63
N GLN A 160 12.70 8.01 28.47
CA GLN A 160 12.41 7.39 27.21
C GLN A 160 13.50 6.35 26.92
N LEU A 161 13.16 5.07 27.06
CA LEU A 161 13.99 3.95 26.62
C LEU A 161 14.50 4.21 25.20
N SER A 162 15.81 4.09 25.01
CA SER A 162 16.43 4.18 23.70
C SER A 162 15.86 3.14 22.74
N PRO A 163 15.90 3.38 21.41
CA PRO A 163 15.39 2.42 20.42
C PRO A 163 16.02 1.01 20.53
N GLN A 164 17.26 0.91 20.99
CA GLN A 164 17.92 -0.37 21.23
C GLN A 164 17.35 -1.08 22.46
N GLN A 165 17.12 -0.36 23.57
CA GLN A 165 16.50 -0.91 24.77
C GLN A 165 15.06 -1.39 24.49
N ARG A 166 14.29 -0.67 23.66
CA ARG A 166 12.94 -1.12 23.25
C ARG A 166 12.98 -2.44 22.48
N LYS A 167 13.89 -2.58 21.52
CA LYS A 167 14.06 -3.84 20.78
C LYS A 167 14.50 -5.00 21.68
N GLN A 168 15.37 -4.74 22.64
CA GLN A 168 15.79 -5.73 23.62
C GLN A 168 14.63 -6.15 24.53
N ALA A 169 13.83 -5.19 25.00
CA ALA A 169 12.64 -5.46 25.80
C ALA A 169 11.59 -6.26 25.02
N GLU A 170 11.33 -5.91 23.75
CA GLU A 170 10.43 -6.66 22.87
C GLU A 170 10.91 -8.10 22.64
N ALA A 171 12.20 -8.30 22.38
CA ALA A 171 12.78 -9.63 22.19
C ALA A 171 12.72 -10.47 23.47
N GLN A 172 12.95 -9.86 24.64
CA GLN A 172 12.82 -10.53 25.93
C GLN A 172 11.37 -10.92 26.22
N MET A 173 10.42 -10.04 25.95
CA MET A 173 8.98 -10.32 26.09
C MET A 173 8.55 -11.46 25.17
N GLN A 174 8.99 -11.47 23.91
CA GLN A 174 8.71 -12.59 22.99
C GLN A 174 9.34 -13.90 23.46
N LYS A 175 10.52 -13.85 24.07
CA LYS A 175 11.15 -15.02 24.67
C LYS A 175 10.32 -15.56 25.83
N LEU A 176 9.81 -14.68 26.70
CA LEU A 176 8.96 -15.05 27.84
C LEU A 176 7.63 -15.64 27.40
N LEU A 177 6.99 -15.11 26.36
CA LEU A 177 5.73 -15.66 25.83
C LEU A 177 5.86 -17.09 25.28
N LYS A 178 7.08 -17.51 24.92
CA LYS A 178 7.38 -18.85 24.39
C LYS A 178 7.84 -19.85 25.45
N MET A 179 8.24 -19.40 26.64
CA MET A 179 8.68 -20.27 27.72
C MET A 179 7.48 -20.91 28.43
N ASP A 180 7.71 -22.09 29.00
CA ASP A 180 6.75 -22.73 29.88
C ASP A 180 6.72 -22.05 31.26
N LEU A 181 5.56 -22.06 31.92
CA LEU A 181 5.37 -21.38 33.22
C LEU A 181 6.35 -21.88 34.29
N GLU A 182 6.76 -23.15 34.22
CA GLU A 182 7.74 -23.72 35.14
C GLU A 182 9.16 -23.20 34.88
N GLU A 183 9.54 -22.94 33.62
CA GLU A 183 10.83 -22.34 33.28
C GLU A 183 10.92 -20.89 33.76
N ILE A 184 9.80 -20.15 33.67
CA ILE A 184 9.70 -18.76 34.12
C ILE A 184 9.89 -18.66 35.64
N LYS A 185 9.31 -19.59 36.40
CA LYS A 185 9.52 -19.68 37.86
C LYS A 185 10.98 -19.92 38.23
N GLN A 186 11.78 -20.51 37.34
CA GLN A 186 13.20 -20.76 37.59
C GLN A 186 14.08 -19.53 37.32
N LEU A 187 13.57 -18.49 36.66
CA LEU A 187 14.36 -17.31 36.33
C LEU A 187 14.81 -16.56 37.59
N PRO A 188 16.10 -16.17 37.67
CA PRO A 188 16.64 -15.50 38.86
C PRO A 188 15.91 -14.17 39.16
N GLN A 189 15.50 -13.46 38.11
CA GLN A 189 14.74 -12.21 38.21
C GLN A 189 13.31 -12.41 38.75
N PHE A 190 12.71 -13.57 38.49
CA PHE A 190 11.38 -13.91 39.00
C PHE A 190 11.45 -14.32 40.46
N LYS A 191 12.47 -15.09 40.84
CA LYS A 191 12.74 -15.52 42.22
C LYS A 191 13.02 -14.36 43.18
N SER A 192 13.53 -13.24 42.68
CA SER A 192 13.77 -12.02 43.48
C SER A 192 12.51 -11.19 43.75
N LEU A 193 11.38 -11.49 43.09
CA LEU A 193 10.12 -10.78 43.33
C LEU A 193 9.39 -11.34 44.56
N ASP A 194 8.64 -10.47 45.23
CA ASP A 194 7.75 -10.87 46.33
C ASP A 194 6.65 -11.84 45.83
N PRO A 195 6.16 -12.80 46.62
CA PRO A 195 5.17 -13.78 46.16
C PRO A 195 3.89 -13.16 45.56
N GLU A 196 3.46 -11.98 46.04
CA GLU A 196 2.32 -11.28 45.45
C GLU A 196 2.64 -10.72 44.05
N GLN A 197 3.86 -10.21 43.86
CA GLN A 197 4.34 -9.72 42.56
C GLN A 197 4.52 -10.86 41.57
N GLN A 198 5.02 -12.01 42.04
CA GLN A 198 5.13 -13.23 41.24
C GLN A 198 3.75 -13.66 40.71
N LYS A 199 2.72 -13.66 41.57
CA LYS A 199 1.35 -14.01 41.17
C LYS A 199 0.79 -13.03 40.14
N LYS A 200 0.92 -11.72 40.37
CA LYS A 200 0.46 -10.67 39.43
C LYS A 200 1.16 -10.78 38.07
N PHE A 201 2.47 -11.07 38.06
CA PHE A 201 3.23 -11.24 36.82
C PHE A 201 2.73 -12.45 36.02
N LEU A 202 2.52 -13.59 36.67
CA LEU A 202 2.01 -14.81 36.01
C LEU A 202 0.61 -14.60 35.42
N GLU A 203 -0.27 -13.90 36.15
CA GLU A 203 -1.61 -13.57 35.66
C GLU A 203 -1.58 -12.67 34.42
N GLN A 204 -0.73 -11.63 34.42
CA GLN A 204 -0.54 -10.76 33.26
C GLN A 204 0.04 -11.50 32.06
N LEU A 205 1.02 -12.39 32.30
CA LEU A 205 1.63 -13.18 31.24
C LEU A 205 0.64 -14.16 30.62
N GLU A 206 -0.19 -14.82 31.42
CA GLU A 206 -1.23 -15.72 30.93
C GLU A 206 -2.27 -14.96 30.08
N LYS A 207 -2.66 -13.76 30.50
CA LYS A 207 -3.57 -12.89 29.73
C LYS A 207 -2.97 -12.50 28.37
N LEU A 208 -1.68 -12.16 28.32
CA LEU A 208 -0.97 -11.85 27.07
C LEU A 208 -0.85 -13.08 26.16
N LYS A 209 -0.58 -14.26 26.73
CA LYS A 209 -0.49 -15.52 25.98
C LYS A 209 -1.82 -15.85 25.32
N LYS A 210 -2.94 -15.77 26.05
CA LYS A 210 -4.30 -15.96 25.50
C LYS A 210 -4.63 -14.97 24.38
N GLN A 211 -4.27 -13.69 24.53
CA GLN A 211 -4.45 -12.70 23.46
C GLN A 211 -3.61 -13.02 22.22
N SER A 212 -2.38 -13.51 22.41
CA SER A 212 -1.51 -13.88 21.29
C SER A 212 -1.99 -15.11 20.52
N GLU A 213 -2.54 -16.10 21.24
CA GLU A 213 -3.12 -17.32 20.66
C GLU A 213 -4.41 -17.02 19.91
N SER A 214 -5.31 -16.22 20.49
CA SER A 214 -6.52 -15.73 19.81
C SER A 214 -6.19 -15.01 18.51
N ASN A 215 -5.21 -14.11 18.51
CA ASN A 215 -4.75 -13.42 17.29
C ASN A 215 -4.11 -14.36 16.26
N GLN A 216 -3.48 -15.46 16.68
CA GLN A 216 -2.93 -16.46 15.76
C GLN A 216 -4.02 -17.35 15.15
N GLU A 217 -5.05 -17.71 15.92
CA GLU A 217 -6.20 -18.45 15.41
C GLU A 217 -7.01 -17.62 14.41
N THR A 218 -7.23 -16.33 14.68
CA THR A 218 -7.88 -15.43 13.71
C THR A 218 -7.06 -15.33 12.42
N LYS A 219 -5.72 -15.29 12.52
CA LYS A 219 -4.83 -15.28 11.34
C LYS A 219 -4.76 -16.61 10.58
N LYS A 220 -5.05 -17.74 11.23
CA LYS A 220 -5.10 -19.07 10.58
C LYS A 220 -6.48 -19.40 10.01
N ALA A 221 -7.54 -18.81 10.56
CA ALA A 221 -8.93 -19.05 10.13
C ALA A 221 -9.41 -18.10 9.03
N LEU A 222 -8.75 -16.96 8.84
CA LEU A 222 -8.97 -16.14 7.65
C LEU A 222 -8.29 -16.83 6.45
N PRO A 223 -9.03 -17.28 5.41
CA PRO A 223 -8.39 -17.60 4.14
C PRO A 223 -7.56 -16.38 3.76
N ALA A 224 -6.31 -16.58 3.33
CA ALA A 224 -5.42 -15.51 2.91
C ALA A 224 -6.20 -14.57 1.99
N ALA A 225 -6.73 -13.49 2.56
CA ALA A 225 -7.58 -12.56 1.83
C ALA A 225 -6.68 -12.05 0.72
N ALA A 226 -7.03 -12.42 -0.52
CA ALA A 226 -6.19 -12.22 -1.68
C ALA A 226 -5.63 -10.80 -1.59
N LEU A 227 -4.31 -10.68 -1.38
CA LEU A 227 -3.66 -9.38 -1.29
C LEU A 227 -4.16 -8.59 -2.47
N SER A 228 -4.81 -7.45 -2.21
CA SER A 228 -5.41 -6.68 -3.29
C SER A 228 -4.37 -6.44 -4.37
N GLU A 229 -4.79 -6.54 -5.62
CA GLU A 229 -3.92 -6.43 -6.78
C GLU A 229 -3.11 -5.11 -6.75
N MET A 230 -3.65 -4.05 -6.13
CA MET A 230 -2.93 -2.79 -5.93
C MET A 230 -1.78 -2.90 -4.91
N ALA A 231 -1.97 -3.68 -3.84
CA ALA A 231 -0.93 -4.00 -2.86
C ALA A 231 0.15 -4.89 -3.47
N LEU A 232 -0.24 -5.84 -4.33
CA LEU A 232 0.69 -6.65 -5.13
C LEU A 232 1.50 -5.79 -6.12
N ARG A 233 0.88 -4.76 -6.70
CA ARG A 233 1.56 -3.78 -7.59
C ARG A 233 2.42 -2.75 -6.84
N LYS A 234 2.48 -2.77 -5.50
CA LYS A 234 3.24 -1.82 -4.67
C LYS A 234 3.00 -0.34 -5.02
N LYS A 235 1.80 0.02 -5.50
CA LYS A 235 1.48 1.42 -5.87
C LYS A 235 1.15 2.31 -4.65
N THR A 236 1.41 1.86 -3.42
CA THR A 236 1.34 2.71 -2.22
C THR A 236 2.54 3.65 -2.18
N TYR A 237 2.29 4.95 -2.09
CA TYR A 237 3.36 5.96 -2.08
C TYR A 237 3.15 6.97 -0.96
N ARG A 238 4.28 7.50 -0.49
CA ARG A 238 4.32 8.61 0.46
C ARG A 238 5.09 9.75 -0.20
N ALA A 239 4.39 10.78 -0.66
CA ALA A 239 5.02 11.93 -1.29
C ALA A 239 5.29 13.02 -0.24
N ARG A 240 6.55 13.45 -0.15
CA ARG A 240 6.94 14.62 0.66
C ARG A 240 7.03 15.85 -0.23
N SER A 241 6.59 17.00 0.28
CA SER A 241 6.77 18.29 -0.38
C SER A 241 8.26 18.53 -0.69
N PRO A 242 8.62 19.03 -1.88
CA PRO A 242 9.98 19.46 -2.20
C PRO A 242 10.46 20.65 -1.34
N LEU A 243 9.55 21.35 -0.66
CA LEU A 243 9.83 22.53 0.18
C LEU A 243 10.04 22.21 1.68
N GLY A 244 10.18 20.94 2.06
CA GLY A 244 10.80 20.60 3.34
C GLY A 244 10.06 20.98 4.62
N THR A 245 8.74 21.16 4.61
CA THR A 245 7.97 21.32 5.86
C THR A 245 7.90 19.98 6.60
N SER A 246 8.77 19.82 7.61
CA SER A 246 8.71 18.74 8.58
C SER A 246 7.55 18.97 9.55
N VAL A 247 6.48 18.21 9.41
CA VAL A 247 5.50 18.04 10.48
C VAL A 247 6.20 17.31 11.64
N PRO A 248 6.05 17.75 12.90
CA PRO A 248 6.76 17.17 14.02
C PRO A 248 6.46 15.68 14.19
N PHE A 249 7.55 14.98 14.44
CA PHE A 249 7.72 13.54 14.42
C PHE A 249 7.07 12.88 15.66
N ARG A 250 5.83 12.37 15.56
CA ARG A 250 5.46 11.19 16.37
C ARG A 250 6.09 9.97 15.68
N GLN A 251 7.02 9.35 16.40
CA GLN A 251 8.01 8.37 15.95
C GLN A 251 7.43 7.20 15.14
N LYS A 252 7.63 7.21 13.82
CA LYS A 252 8.12 6.03 13.07
C LYS A 252 9.15 6.48 12.02
N ASN A 253 10.43 6.36 12.39
CA ASN A 253 11.66 6.37 11.59
C ASN A 253 11.75 7.32 10.37
N PRO A 254 12.50 8.43 10.44
CA PRO A 254 13.00 9.09 9.25
C PRO A 254 14.45 8.72 8.92
N LEU A 255 14.76 8.98 7.65
CA LEU A 255 16.08 9.31 7.12
C LEU A 255 17.02 8.12 6.85
N LEU A 256 16.82 7.53 5.67
CA LEU A 256 17.89 7.02 4.80
C LEU A 256 18.80 5.94 5.40
N LYS A 257 18.25 4.75 5.65
CA LYS A 257 18.93 3.52 5.18
C LYS A 257 17.87 2.58 4.61
N PRO A 258 17.93 2.21 3.31
CA PRO A 258 17.24 1.00 2.88
C PRO A 258 17.76 -0.14 3.77
N GLY A 259 16.87 -0.76 4.53
CA GLY A 259 17.20 -2.02 5.18
C GLY A 259 17.66 -3.00 4.09
N LYS A 260 18.61 -3.90 4.41
CA LYS A 260 19.28 -4.78 3.45
C LYS A 260 18.35 -5.65 2.56
N ASN A 261 17.04 -5.64 2.79
CA ASN A 261 16.03 -6.42 2.07
C ASN A 261 14.80 -5.61 1.57
N LYS A 262 14.91 -4.30 1.32
CA LYS A 262 13.76 -3.49 0.85
C LYS A 262 14.06 -2.72 -0.44
N SER A 263 13.18 -2.87 -1.43
CA SER A 263 13.29 -2.27 -2.76
C SER A 263 13.35 -0.75 -2.70
N VAL A 264 14.16 -0.17 -3.59
CA VAL A 264 14.55 1.27 -3.69
C VAL A 264 13.35 2.23 -3.90
N SER A 265 12.13 1.73 -4.02
CA SER A 265 10.90 2.51 -4.20
C SER A 265 10.37 3.19 -2.92
N GLU A 266 10.95 2.98 -1.74
CA GLU A 266 10.45 3.61 -0.49
C GLU A 266 10.81 5.11 -0.32
N GLY A 267 11.51 5.74 -1.27
CA GLY A 267 11.96 7.14 -1.15
C GLY A 267 11.46 8.13 -2.21
N PHE A 268 11.19 7.66 -3.43
CA PHE A 268 10.73 8.50 -4.53
C PHE A 268 9.33 8.06 -4.96
N ALA A 269 8.46 9.04 -5.19
CA ALA A 269 7.16 8.76 -5.75
C ALA A 269 7.33 8.13 -7.16
N PRO A 270 6.47 7.17 -7.54
CA PRO A 270 6.55 6.53 -8.86
C PRO A 270 6.48 7.58 -9.99
N ALA A 271 7.08 7.30 -11.15
CA ALA A 271 7.14 8.25 -12.26
C ALA A 271 5.74 8.74 -12.70
N SER A 272 4.72 7.89 -12.61
CA SER A 272 3.32 8.27 -12.85
C SER A 272 2.79 9.34 -11.89
N TYR A 273 3.28 9.38 -10.64
CA TYR A 273 2.95 10.42 -9.67
C TYR A 273 3.52 11.79 -10.08
N LEU A 274 4.68 11.83 -10.74
CA LEU A 274 5.32 13.07 -11.19
C LEU A 274 4.62 13.71 -12.39
N THR A 275 3.74 12.99 -13.06
CA THR A 275 3.04 13.43 -14.27
C THR A 275 1.53 13.53 -14.06
N THR A 276 1.06 13.47 -12.81
CA THR A 276 -0.36 13.52 -12.50
C THR A 276 -0.90 14.95 -12.45
N ILE A 277 -1.96 15.24 -13.18
CA ILE A 277 -2.77 16.45 -13.01
C ILE A 277 -3.99 16.06 -12.18
N GLU A 278 -4.19 16.68 -11.01
CA GLU A 278 -5.24 16.28 -10.07
C GLU A 278 -5.94 17.52 -9.50
N VAL A 279 -7.27 17.44 -9.44
CA VAL A 279 -8.15 18.48 -8.89
C VAL A 279 -8.97 17.85 -7.76
N LYS A 280 -8.92 18.45 -6.57
CA LYS A 280 -9.71 18.02 -5.41
C LYS A 280 -10.52 19.20 -4.89
N GLY A 281 -11.79 18.98 -4.58
CA GLY A 281 -12.64 20.01 -3.99
C GLY A 281 -13.71 19.41 -3.07
N GLY A 282 -13.95 20.04 -1.92
CA GLY A 282 -14.96 19.60 -0.96
C GLY A 282 -15.30 20.65 0.11
N LEU A 283 -16.44 20.48 0.78
CA LEU A 283 -16.84 21.31 1.93
C LEU A 283 -17.07 20.47 3.20
N PHE A 284 -17.35 19.18 3.07
CA PHE A 284 -17.58 18.24 4.16
C PHE A 284 -17.30 16.82 3.64
N GLY A 285 -17.86 16.55 2.46
CA GLY A 285 -17.32 15.60 1.50
C GLY A 285 -16.73 16.34 0.30
N GLY A 286 -15.84 15.67 -0.41
CA GLY A 286 -15.21 16.17 -1.62
C GLY A 286 -15.27 15.16 -2.75
N ILE A 287 -14.97 15.64 -3.94
CA ILE A 287 -14.70 14.82 -5.11
C ILE A 287 -13.28 15.12 -5.58
N TYR A 288 -12.65 14.12 -6.17
CA TYR A 288 -11.39 14.30 -6.85
C TYR A 288 -11.46 13.72 -8.25
N PHE A 289 -10.71 14.36 -9.15
CA PHE A 289 -10.45 13.89 -10.49
C PHE A 289 -8.96 14.01 -10.75
N ALA A 290 -8.35 12.95 -11.29
CA ALA A 290 -6.96 12.94 -11.67
C ALA A 290 -6.77 12.35 -13.07
N PHE A 291 -5.82 12.93 -13.79
CA PHE A 291 -5.34 12.49 -15.09
C PHE A 291 -3.84 12.19 -14.98
N HIS A 292 -3.45 10.96 -15.29
CA HIS A 292 -2.07 10.51 -15.20
C HIS A 292 -1.41 10.65 -16.58
N LEU A 293 -0.74 11.78 -16.82
CA LEU A 293 -0.16 12.07 -18.14
C LEU A 293 0.91 11.05 -18.54
N GLY A 294 1.67 10.50 -17.59
CA GLY A 294 2.64 9.44 -17.85
C GLY A 294 2.01 8.17 -18.40
N GLU A 295 0.92 7.71 -17.78
CA GLU A 295 0.14 6.53 -18.23
C GLU A 295 -0.54 6.81 -19.58
N PHE A 296 -0.98 8.05 -19.83
CA PHE A 296 -1.52 8.45 -21.13
C PHE A 296 -0.46 8.42 -22.24
N VAL A 297 0.76 8.88 -21.95
CA VAL A 297 1.88 8.77 -22.90
C VAL A 297 2.24 7.31 -23.14
N ASP A 298 2.25 6.48 -22.09
CA ASP A 298 2.45 5.03 -22.23
C ASP A 298 1.38 4.41 -23.15
N LEU A 299 0.10 4.71 -22.93
CA LEU A 299 -1.00 4.26 -23.78
C LEU A 299 -0.79 4.66 -25.26
N LEU A 300 -0.43 5.92 -25.53
CA LEU A 300 -0.21 6.42 -26.90
C LEU A 300 0.99 5.76 -27.58
N VAL A 301 2.10 5.64 -26.86
CA VAL A 301 3.36 5.06 -27.36
C VAL A 301 3.23 3.54 -27.48
N GLY A 302 2.42 2.94 -26.62
CA GLY A 302 1.94 1.56 -26.66
C GLY A 302 1.23 1.20 -27.95
N PHE A 303 0.49 2.13 -28.56
CA PHE A 303 -0.09 1.92 -29.89
C PHE A 303 0.94 1.69 -30.99
N ALA A 304 2.18 2.15 -30.79
CA ALA A 304 3.30 1.88 -31.66
C ALA A 304 4.14 0.66 -31.22
N GLY A 305 3.72 -0.06 -30.18
CA GLY A 305 4.39 -1.25 -29.65
C GLY A 305 5.53 -0.98 -28.65
N PHE A 306 5.63 0.25 -28.14
CA PHE A 306 6.64 0.65 -27.16
C PHE A 306 6.02 0.75 -25.76
N ASP A 307 6.76 0.34 -24.73
CA ASP A 307 6.35 0.41 -23.32
C ASP A 307 7.38 1.24 -22.53
N PRO A 308 7.29 2.59 -22.55
CA PRO A 308 8.23 3.46 -21.86
C PRO A 308 8.17 3.36 -20.33
N MET A 309 7.03 2.97 -19.74
CA MET A 309 6.92 2.78 -18.29
C MET A 309 7.37 1.40 -17.82
N ASN A 310 7.50 0.44 -18.74
CA ASN A 310 7.91 -0.94 -18.50
C ASN A 310 7.09 -1.63 -17.40
N ASP A 311 5.84 -1.19 -17.24
CA ASP A 311 4.93 -1.67 -16.20
C ASP A 311 3.97 -2.77 -16.73
N ASP A 312 4.00 -3.02 -18.04
CA ASP A 312 3.41 -4.20 -18.67
C ASP A 312 4.29 -5.46 -18.58
N GLY A 313 5.53 -5.32 -18.09
CA GLY A 313 6.46 -6.42 -17.88
C GLY A 313 5.94 -7.52 -16.92
N VAL A 314 6.76 -8.57 -16.73
CA VAL A 314 6.46 -9.78 -15.93
C VAL A 314 6.01 -9.46 -14.49
N HIS A 315 6.19 -8.23 -14.01
CA HIS A 315 5.65 -7.71 -12.75
C HIS A 315 4.11 -7.70 -12.67
N SER A 316 3.40 -7.87 -13.80
CA SER A 316 1.96 -8.17 -13.83
C SER A 316 1.58 -9.49 -13.14
N SER A 317 2.54 -10.33 -12.78
CA SER A 317 2.31 -11.56 -12.02
C SER A 317 2.18 -11.37 -10.50
N GLY A 318 2.38 -10.15 -9.98
CA GLY A 318 2.35 -9.88 -8.53
C GLY A 318 3.51 -10.55 -7.77
N LEU A 319 4.52 -11.01 -8.51
CA LEU A 319 5.71 -11.68 -7.98
C LEU A 319 6.80 -10.67 -7.67
N THR A 320 7.45 -10.82 -6.51
CA THR A 320 8.67 -10.07 -6.23
C THR A 320 9.79 -10.54 -7.15
N GLU A 321 10.74 -9.66 -7.47
CA GLU A 321 11.91 -10.00 -8.27
C GLU A 321 12.70 -11.19 -7.70
N GLU A 322 12.71 -11.31 -6.36
CA GLU A 322 13.30 -12.44 -5.65
C GLU A 322 12.52 -13.75 -5.85
N GLN A 323 11.20 -13.70 -5.87
CA GLN A 323 10.40 -14.87 -6.20
C GLN A 323 10.59 -15.26 -7.68
N LEU A 324 10.69 -14.27 -8.57
CA LEU A 324 10.94 -14.48 -9.99
C LEU A 324 12.31 -15.13 -10.26
N SER A 325 13.35 -14.67 -9.56
CA SER A 325 14.70 -15.21 -9.69
C SER A 325 14.84 -16.64 -9.15
N ARG A 326 13.98 -17.03 -8.21
CA ARG A 326 13.89 -18.42 -7.70
C ARG A 326 13.11 -19.36 -8.62
N LEU A 327 12.37 -18.84 -9.60
CA LEU A 327 11.60 -19.65 -10.53
C LEU A 327 12.47 -20.06 -11.73
N THR A 328 12.44 -21.35 -12.04
CA THR A 328 13.05 -21.90 -13.26
C THR A 328 12.33 -21.38 -14.51
N PRO A 329 12.98 -21.38 -15.69
CA PRO A 329 12.34 -20.93 -16.94
C PRO A 329 11.02 -21.63 -17.25
N ALA A 330 10.92 -22.93 -16.97
CA ALA A 330 9.70 -23.72 -17.17
C ALA A 330 8.57 -23.32 -16.21
N GLU A 331 8.90 -23.01 -14.94
CA GLU A 331 7.90 -22.49 -13.99
C GLU A 331 7.37 -21.11 -14.43
N ARG A 332 8.24 -20.25 -15.00
CA ARG A 332 7.83 -18.94 -15.53
C ARG A 332 6.86 -19.09 -16.71
N GLU A 333 7.14 -20.00 -17.64
CA GLU A 333 6.26 -20.26 -18.78
C GLU A 333 4.87 -20.75 -18.35
N ILE A 334 4.79 -21.59 -17.30
CA ILE A 334 3.51 -22.00 -16.73
C ILE A 334 2.79 -20.82 -16.09
N LEU A 335 3.49 -20.04 -15.27
CA LEU A 335 2.88 -18.89 -14.58
C LEU A 335 2.22 -17.93 -15.56
N ASP A 336 2.84 -17.69 -16.72
CA ASP A 336 2.27 -16.83 -17.76
C ASP A 336 0.92 -17.34 -18.28
N ARG A 337 0.71 -18.66 -18.28
CA ARG A 337 -0.55 -19.30 -18.73
C ARG A 337 -1.61 -19.42 -17.63
N LEU A 338 -1.21 -19.35 -16.36
CA LEU A 338 -2.12 -19.49 -15.22
C LEU A 338 -2.89 -18.18 -14.95
N SER A 339 -4.14 -18.32 -14.52
CA SER A 339 -4.92 -17.19 -13.97
C SER A 339 -4.29 -16.66 -12.67
N PRO A 340 -4.58 -15.43 -12.23
CA PRO A 340 -3.99 -14.85 -11.01
C PRO A 340 -4.15 -15.72 -9.76
N GLU A 341 -5.32 -16.34 -9.56
CA GLU A 341 -5.59 -17.24 -8.43
C GLU A 341 -4.76 -18.53 -8.53
N GLN A 342 -4.70 -19.14 -9.73
CA GLN A 342 -3.88 -20.33 -9.96
C GLN A 342 -2.38 -20.03 -9.81
N ARG A 343 -1.93 -18.83 -10.17
CA ARG A 343 -0.55 -18.39 -9.92
C ARG A 343 -0.25 -18.41 -8.43
N GLN A 344 -1.10 -17.81 -7.59
CA GLN A 344 -0.91 -17.84 -6.14
C GLN A 344 -0.90 -19.26 -5.59
N GLN A 345 -1.81 -20.13 -6.06
CA GLN A 345 -1.82 -21.54 -5.67
C GLN A 345 -0.51 -22.24 -6.08
N PHE A 346 -0.04 -22.02 -7.31
CA PHE A 346 1.22 -22.58 -7.81
C PHE A 346 2.43 -22.09 -7.00
N LEU A 347 2.44 -20.81 -6.59
CA LEU A 347 3.52 -20.22 -5.82
C LEU A 347 3.55 -20.67 -4.37
N ASN A 348 2.41 -21.07 -3.81
CA ASN A 348 2.29 -21.63 -2.47
C ASN A 348 2.76 -23.08 -2.38
N LEU A 349 2.93 -23.77 -3.52
CA LEU A 349 3.48 -25.12 -3.56
C LEU A 349 4.98 -25.12 -3.26
N SER A 350 5.44 -26.20 -2.62
CA SER A 350 6.86 -26.44 -2.44
C SER A 350 7.57 -26.60 -3.80
N PRO A 351 8.88 -26.28 -3.91
CA PRO A 351 9.62 -26.42 -5.16
C PRO A 351 9.50 -27.83 -5.79
N GLU A 352 9.50 -28.88 -4.95
CA GLU A 352 9.34 -30.27 -5.41
C GLU A 352 7.94 -30.55 -5.98
N GLU A 353 6.88 -29.99 -5.37
CA GLU A 353 5.51 -30.14 -5.86
C GLU A 353 5.30 -29.42 -7.19
N ARG A 354 5.92 -28.24 -7.36
CA ARG A 354 5.91 -27.49 -8.62
C ARG A 354 6.60 -28.29 -9.72
N GLU A 355 7.75 -28.92 -9.43
CA GLU A 355 8.44 -29.79 -10.38
C GLU A 355 7.59 -31.03 -10.73
N ARG A 356 6.93 -31.66 -9.75
CA ARG A 356 6.03 -32.80 -10.00
C ARG A 356 4.81 -32.40 -10.84
N LEU A 357 4.30 -31.18 -10.70
CA LEU A 357 3.23 -30.66 -11.55
C LEU A 357 3.73 -30.41 -12.98
N LEU A 358 4.91 -29.81 -13.13
CA LEU A 358 5.57 -29.62 -14.43
C LEU A 358 5.74 -30.95 -15.17
N ARG A 359 6.28 -31.98 -14.51
CA ARG A 359 6.43 -33.32 -15.09
C ARG A 359 5.08 -33.96 -15.45
N ARG A 360 4.02 -33.70 -14.68
CA ARG A 360 2.67 -34.18 -15.02
C ARG A 360 2.10 -33.48 -16.26
N LEU A 361 2.36 -32.19 -16.42
CA LEU A 361 1.94 -31.43 -17.60
C LEU A 361 2.72 -31.84 -18.86
N GLU A 362 4.02 -32.13 -18.72
CA GLU A 362 4.86 -32.60 -19.82
C GLU A 362 4.50 -34.02 -20.28
N ASN A 363 4.21 -34.92 -19.33
CA ASN A 363 3.80 -36.30 -19.61
C ASN A 363 2.30 -36.45 -19.90
N SER A 364 1.50 -35.40 -19.73
CA SER A 364 0.10 -35.45 -20.13
C SER A 364 0.09 -35.62 -21.64
N PRO A 365 -0.42 -36.76 -22.19
CA PRO A 365 -0.45 -36.95 -23.63
C PRO A 365 -1.13 -35.71 -24.18
N ARG A 366 -0.47 -35.01 -25.11
CA ARG A 366 -1.02 -33.83 -25.78
C ARG A 366 -2.34 -34.27 -26.40
N GLY A 367 -3.41 -34.17 -25.62
CA GLY A 367 -4.72 -34.58 -26.04
C GLY A 367 -5.01 -33.74 -27.25
N ASN A 368 -5.55 -34.38 -28.28
CA ASN A 368 -6.06 -33.72 -29.47
C ASN A 368 -7.10 -32.67 -29.03
N GLY A 369 -6.64 -31.51 -28.58
CA GLY A 369 -7.45 -30.33 -28.44
C GLY A 369 -7.94 -29.97 -29.84
N PRO A 370 -9.17 -29.48 -29.98
CA PRO A 370 -9.66 -29.02 -31.27
C PRO A 370 -8.64 -28.02 -31.81
N GLY A 371 -8.04 -28.36 -32.96
CA GLY A 371 -7.16 -27.45 -33.67
C GLY A 371 -7.89 -26.13 -33.93
N PRO A 372 -7.14 -25.01 -33.98
CA PRO A 372 -7.71 -23.68 -34.15
C PRO A 372 -8.65 -23.57 -35.35
#